data_AF-A0A414Z814-F1
#
_entry.id   AF-A0A414Z814-F1
#
_cell.length_a   1.000
_cell.length_b   1.000
_cell.length_c   1.000
_cell.angle_alpha   90.00
_cell.angle_beta   90.00
_cell.angle_gamma   90.00
#
_symmetry.space_group_name_H-M   'P 1'
#
loop_
_entity.id
_entity.type
_entity.pdbx_description
1 polymer ?
#
loop_
_entity_poly.entity_id
_entity_poly.type
_entity_poly.pdbx_seq_one_letter_code
_entity_poly.pdbx_strand_id
1 'polypeptide(L)'
;MSSLGTEFKINVHVEPIDGLHMSDYDFTCRFYVYTDRFVEFKKKDMIMVNQDNYIACINSEEIGSGNIKMQITALIPDVDFPNGLRTEKETLYIGIKISK
;
A
#
# COMPACT_ATOMS: atom_id res chain seq x y z
N MET A 1 28.86 -0.10 10.60
CA MET A 1 27.75 -0.76 11.30
C MET A 1 26.74 -1.20 10.26
N SER A 2 26.71 -2.47 9.92
CA SER A 2 25.73 -3.07 9.01
C SER A 2 24.48 -3.40 9.81
N SER A 3 23.46 -2.57 9.70
CA SER A 3 22.11 -2.92 10.13
C SER A 3 21.63 -4.01 9.18
N LEU A 4 21.21 -5.18 9.69
CA LEU A 4 20.33 -6.03 8.90
C LEU A 4 19.04 -5.22 8.74
N GLY A 5 18.83 -4.62 7.56
CA GLY A 5 17.55 -4.02 7.23
C GLY A 5 16.44 -5.01 7.59
N THR A 6 15.58 -4.62 8.53
CA THR A 6 14.46 -5.47 8.92
C THR A 6 13.45 -5.36 7.80
N GLU A 7 13.33 -6.42 6.99
CA GLU A 7 12.23 -6.56 6.04
C GLU A 7 10.97 -6.90 6.84
N PHE A 8 9.92 -6.11 6.69
CA PHE A 8 8.62 -6.43 7.27
C PHE A 8 7.57 -6.56 6.17
N LYS A 9 6.65 -7.49 6.39
CA LYS A 9 5.58 -7.82 5.45
C LYS A 9 4.28 -7.22 5.95
N ILE A 10 3.60 -6.45 5.11
CA ILE A 10 2.30 -5.88 5.39
C ILE A 10 1.28 -6.52 4.48
N ASN A 11 0.27 -7.17 5.06
CA ASN A 11 -0.91 -7.58 4.33
C ASN A 11 -1.82 -6.36 4.13
N VAL A 12 -2.12 -6.05 2.87
CA VAL A 12 -3.05 -5.01 2.45
C VAL A 12 -4.33 -5.70 2.02
N HIS A 13 -5.41 -5.32 2.69
CA HIS A 13 -6.76 -5.78 2.40
C HIS A 13 -7.69 -4.58 2.28
N VAL A 14 -8.53 -4.60 1.26
CA VAL A 14 -9.62 -3.65 1.03
C VAL A 14 -10.87 -4.49 0.85
N GLU A 15 -11.94 -4.15 1.57
CA GLU A 15 -13.23 -4.81 1.38
C GLU A 15 -13.74 -4.55 -0.05
N PRO A 16 -14.46 -5.50 -0.67
CA PRO A 16 -14.93 -5.32 -2.04
C PRO A 16 -15.73 -4.03 -2.22
N ILE A 17 -15.41 -3.28 -3.26
CA ILE A 17 -16.04 -1.99 -3.57
C ILE A 17 -16.91 -2.19 -4.79
N ASP A 18 -18.23 -1.93 -4.65
CA ASP A 18 -19.22 -2.18 -5.70
C ASP A 18 -19.19 -3.62 -6.25
N GLY A 19 -18.81 -4.59 -5.41
CA GLY A 19 -18.68 -6.00 -5.79
C GLY A 19 -17.37 -6.34 -6.52
N LEU A 20 -16.47 -5.38 -6.71
CA LEU A 20 -15.14 -5.59 -7.27
C LEU A 20 -14.14 -5.93 -6.15
N HIS A 21 -13.37 -6.98 -6.38
CA HIS A 21 -12.27 -7.39 -5.52
C HIS A 21 -10.99 -6.61 -5.86
N MET A 22 -10.02 -6.59 -4.95
CA MET A 22 -8.72 -5.94 -5.22
C MET A 22 -8.00 -6.49 -6.47
N SER A 23 -8.28 -7.74 -6.85
CA SER A 23 -7.80 -8.35 -8.08
C SER A 23 -8.35 -7.71 -9.35
N ASP A 24 -9.46 -7.00 -9.29
CA ASP A 24 -10.23 -6.56 -10.46
C ASP A 24 -9.86 -5.13 -10.88
N TYR A 25 -9.23 -4.36 -10.00
CA TYR A 25 -8.80 -3.00 -10.26
C TYR A 25 -7.31 -2.79 -9.97
N ASP A 26 -6.74 -1.73 -10.54
CA ASP A 26 -5.36 -1.33 -10.24
C ASP A 26 -5.31 -0.50 -8.97
N PHE A 27 -4.25 -0.71 -8.19
CA PHE A 27 -4.01 0.09 -6.99
C PHE A 27 -2.51 0.28 -6.73
N THR A 28 -2.22 1.31 -5.96
CA THR A 28 -0.88 1.65 -5.51
C THR A 28 -0.88 1.85 -4.00
N CYS A 29 0.09 1.27 -3.31
CA CYS A 29 0.31 1.45 -1.88
C CYS A 29 1.60 2.25 -1.65
N ARG A 30 1.49 3.40 -0.98
CA ARG A 30 2.61 4.23 -0.58
C ARG A 30 2.81 4.13 0.92
N PHE A 31 3.99 3.69 1.34
CA PHE A 31 4.39 3.63 2.75
C PHE A 31 5.42 4.71 3.03
N TYR A 32 5.22 5.47 4.09
CA TYR A 32 6.06 6.62 4.39
C TYR A 32 6.09 6.92 5.88
N VAL A 33 7.16 7.58 6.32
CA VAL A 33 7.23 8.21 7.65
C VAL A 33 7.00 9.71 7.51
N TYR A 34 6.95 10.44 8.63
CA TYR A 34 6.73 11.89 8.58
C TYR A 34 7.86 12.65 7.86
N THR A 35 9.09 12.15 7.96
CA THR A 35 10.18 12.65 7.12
C THR A 35 9.93 12.16 5.69
N ASP A 36 10.06 13.02 4.67
CA ASP A 36 9.59 12.83 3.28
C ASP A 36 10.07 11.57 2.51
N ARG A 37 10.66 10.59 3.19
CA ARG A 37 10.98 9.27 2.69
C ARG A 37 9.72 8.43 2.54
N PHE A 38 9.62 7.78 1.38
CA PHE A 38 8.55 6.87 1.07
C PHE A 38 9.05 5.75 0.16
N VAL A 39 8.32 4.66 0.17
CA VAL A 39 8.37 3.60 -0.83
C VAL A 39 6.98 3.44 -1.42
N GLU A 40 6.92 3.12 -2.70
CA GLU A 40 5.68 2.95 -3.43
C GLU A 40 5.69 1.57 -4.07
N PHE A 41 4.59 0.83 -3.89
CA PHE A 41 4.34 -0.46 -4.50
C PHE A 41 3.12 -0.36 -5.39
N LYS A 42 3.26 -0.73 -6.66
CA LYS A 42 2.10 -0.99 -7.53
C LYS A 42 1.60 -2.40 -7.24
N LYS A 43 0.35 -2.69 -7.57
CA LYS A 43 -0.24 -4.04 -7.49
C LYS A 43 0.70 -5.16 -7.99
N LYS A 44 1.37 -4.94 -9.12
CA LYS A 44 2.32 -5.90 -9.74
C LYS A 44 3.60 -6.15 -8.93
N ASP A 45 3.97 -5.22 -8.05
CA ASP A 45 5.17 -5.31 -7.22
C ASP A 45 4.87 -6.03 -5.88
N MET A 46 3.59 -6.32 -5.61
CA MET A 46 3.12 -6.97 -4.41
C MET A 46 2.80 -8.44 -4.65
N ILE A 47 2.86 -9.25 -3.59
CA ILE A 47 2.56 -10.68 -3.65
C ILE A 47 1.07 -10.86 -3.42
N MET A 48 0.33 -11.31 -4.44
CA MET A 48 -1.07 -11.68 -4.31
C MET A 48 -1.20 -12.93 -3.42
N VAL A 49 -1.98 -12.83 -2.33
CA VAL A 49 -2.32 -13.96 -1.46
C VAL A 49 -3.67 -14.54 -1.87
N ASN A 50 -4.65 -13.67 -2.12
CA ASN A 50 -5.96 -14.02 -2.70
C ASN A 50 -6.56 -12.77 -3.39
N GLN A 51 -7.81 -12.87 -3.84
CA GLN A 51 -8.50 -11.80 -4.58
C GLN A 51 -8.57 -10.45 -3.83
N ASP A 52 -8.54 -10.47 -2.51
CA ASP A 52 -8.66 -9.27 -1.66
C ASP A 52 -7.43 -9.00 -0.78
N ASN A 53 -6.35 -9.77 -0.93
CA ASN A 53 -5.19 -9.68 -0.04
C ASN A 53 -3.89 -9.67 -0.82
N TYR A 54 -3.09 -8.64 -0.59
CA TYR A 54 -1.78 -8.45 -1.22
C TYR A 54 -0.73 -8.13 -0.16
N ILE A 55 0.44 -8.77 -0.22
CA ILE A 55 1.54 -8.51 0.69
C ILE A 55 2.55 -7.55 0.05
N ALA A 56 2.80 -6.43 0.72
CA ALA A 56 3.96 -5.57 0.47
C ALA A 56 5.13 -6.01 1.37
N CYS A 57 6.28 -6.26 0.76
CA CYS A 57 7.54 -6.53 1.46
C CYS A 57 8.34 -5.23 1.51
N ILE A 58 8.53 -4.67 2.71
CA ILE A 58 9.11 -3.34 2.89
C ILE A 58 10.46 -3.45 3.57
N ASN A 59 11.47 -2.85 2.94
CA ASN A 59 12.78 -2.65 3.56
C ASN A 59 12.75 -1.41 4.46
N SER A 60 12.85 -1.61 5.79
CA SER A 60 12.91 -0.51 6.78
C SER A 60 14.05 0.50 6.53
N GLU A 61 15.10 0.14 5.79
CA GLU A 61 16.19 1.07 5.47
C GLU A 61 15.80 2.15 4.46
N GLU A 62 14.84 1.86 3.59
CA GLU A 62 14.38 2.77 2.53
C GLU A 62 13.41 3.83 3.08
N ILE A 63 12.56 3.44 4.04
CA ILE A 63 11.60 4.35 4.68
C ILE A 63 12.26 5.22 5.76
N GLY A 64 13.23 4.70 6.54
CA GLY A 64 13.82 5.41 7.67
C GLY A 64 13.12 5.14 9.01
N SER A 65 13.21 6.06 9.97
CA SER A 65 12.68 5.88 11.33
C SER A 65 11.45 6.75 11.62
N GLY A 66 10.51 6.23 12.41
CA GLY A 66 9.27 6.91 12.77
C GLY A 66 8.04 6.01 12.69
N ASN A 67 6.87 6.61 12.91
CA ASN A 67 5.59 5.95 12.71
C ASN A 67 5.29 5.86 11.21
N ILE A 68 5.03 4.65 10.74
CA ILE A 68 4.70 4.42 9.34
C ILE A 68 3.23 4.79 9.12
N LYS A 69 3.00 5.54 8.04
CA LYS A 69 1.68 5.74 7.45
C LYS A 69 1.63 4.98 6.12
N MET A 70 0.44 4.52 5.78
CA MET A 70 0.15 3.93 4.49
C MET A 70 -0.91 4.77 3.80
N GLN A 71 -0.74 4.95 2.50
CA GLN A 71 -1.74 5.53 1.62
C GLN A 71 -2.01 4.54 0.49
N ILE A 72 -3.26 4.17 0.31
CA ILE A 72 -3.70 3.38 -0.83
C ILE A 72 -4.43 4.29 -1.81
N THR A 73 -4.13 4.12 -3.09
CA THR A 73 -4.85 4.74 -4.20
C THR A 73 -5.41 3.63 -5.07
N ALA A 74 -6.72 3.50 -5.12
CA ALA A 74 -7.43 2.52 -5.95
C ALA A 74 -8.03 3.20 -7.19
N LEU A 75 -7.94 2.53 -8.34
CA LEU A 75 -8.46 2.98 -9.62
C LEU A 75 -9.62 2.06 -10.04
N ILE A 76 -10.81 2.35 -9.52
CA ILE A 76 -12.00 1.49 -9.63
C ILE A 76 -12.69 1.76 -10.98
N PRO A 77 -12.92 0.73 -11.82
CA PRO A 77 -13.73 0.86 -13.03
C PRO A 77 -15.14 1.37 -12.72
N ASP A 78 -15.49 2.51 -13.29
CA ASP A 78 -16.79 3.16 -13.07
C ASP A 78 -17.21 3.92 -14.34
N VAL A 79 -18.32 3.49 -14.94
CA VAL A 79 -18.85 4.03 -16.21
C VAL A 79 -19.41 5.44 -16.06
N ASP A 80 -19.73 5.87 -14.83
CA ASP A 80 -20.28 7.19 -14.56
C ASP A 80 -19.17 8.27 -14.42
N PHE A 81 -17.89 7.86 -14.41
CA PHE A 81 -16.75 8.78 -14.35
C PHE A 81 -16.21 9.14 -15.75
N PRO A 82 -15.79 10.40 -15.99
CA PRO A 82 -15.39 10.88 -17.33
C PRO A 82 -14.27 10.08 -18.03
N ASN A 83 -13.44 9.39 -17.26
CA ASN A 83 -12.32 8.55 -17.71
C ASN A 83 -12.57 7.05 -17.52
N GLY A 84 -13.79 6.65 -17.12
CA GLY A 84 -14.13 5.27 -16.80
C GLY A 84 -13.52 4.74 -15.50
N LEU A 85 -12.88 5.60 -14.69
CA LEU A 85 -12.13 5.21 -13.49
C LEU A 85 -12.39 6.18 -12.32
N ARG A 86 -13.03 5.68 -11.28
CA ARG A 86 -13.14 6.35 -9.98
C ARG A 86 -11.83 6.16 -9.20
N THR A 87 -11.16 7.28 -8.89
CA THR A 87 -9.96 7.25 -8.05
C THR A 87 -10.35 7.40 -6.59
N GLU A 88 -10.05 6.39 -5.78
CA GLU A 88 -10.23 6.44 -4.33
C GLU A 88 -8.90 6.47 -3.61
N LYS A 89 -8.84 7.27 -2.55
CA LYS A 89 -7.58 7.51 -1.83
C LYS A 89 -7.81 7.54 -0.34
N GLU A 90 -7.27 6.53 0.33
CA GLU A 90 -7.37 6.36 1.78
C GLU A 90 -5.97 6.48 2.40
N THR A 91 -5.87 7.10 3.57
CA THR A 91 -4.61 7.20 4.33
C THR A 91 -4.83 6.72 5.75
N LEU A 92 -4.02 5.76 6.18
CA LEU A 92 -4.14 5.09 7.47
C LEU A 92 -2.81 4.98 8.21
N TYR A 93 -2.89 4.98 9.54
CA TYR A 93 -1.76 4.67 10.42
C TYR A 93 -1.73 3.17 10.65
N ILE A 94 -0.62 2.51 10.30
CA ILE A 94 -0.51 1.05 10.39
C ILE A 94 -0.07 0.55 11.77
N GLY A 95 0.11 1.45 12.74
CA GLY A 95 0.53 1.10 14.11
C GLY A 95 1.99 0.63 14.25
N ILE A 96 2.74 0.52 13.15
CA ILE A 96 4.15 0.13 13.14
C ILE A 96 5.04 1.37 13.31
N LYS A 97 6.00 1.28 14.24
CA LYS A 97 7.04 2.28 14.45
C LYS A 97 8.42 1.66 14.21
N ILE A 98 9.21 2.28 13.33
CA ILE A 98 10.62 1.93 13.16
C ILE A 98 11.44 2.81 14.11
N SER A 99 12.13 2.20 15.07
CA SER A 99 13.15 2.84 15.90
C SER A 99 14.50 2.21 15.59
N LYS A 100 15.48 3.03 15.20
CA LYS A 100 16.88 2.64 15.02
C LYS A 100 17.70 3.17 16.18
#